data_AF-A0A094AX62-F1
#
_entry.id   AF-A0A094AX62-F1
#
_cell.length_a   1.000
_cell.length_b   1.000
_cell.length_c   1.000
_cell.angle_alpha   90.00
_cell.angle_beta   90.00
_cell.angle_gamma   90.00
#
_symmetry.space_group_name_H-M   'P 1'
#
loop_
_entity.id
_entity.type
_entity.pdbx_description
1 polymer ?
#
loop_
_entity_poly.entity_id
_entity_poly.type
_entity_poly.pdbx_seq_one_letter_code
_entity_poly.pdbx_strand_id
1 'polypeptide(L)'
;MKRTSAAKVPDGDVVIRTREGAFIVVKCDENVARELYTGTEECTYLVYSVRAYRALIGVATFILMVAVVLLGNCNFNQQAAIGSAYIVLNGLYWAASLVPKKEFWDMKLYEREDMTPDDCREAECARPGDGPDDIPSYTRTMWYAIRATEEVGWVWTSGAAPKTKEWKKWVDAAEKQVKEKKQGWKMWKAVAAKDDMMAGDQKKKEEEIVRMTSAQGDEGGETEGEGEGDKR
;
A
#
# COMPACT_ATOMS: atom_id res chain seq x y z
N MET A 1 8.41 24.18 3.00
CA MET A 1 8.95 24.01 4.37
C MET A 1 10.47 24.15 4.35
N LYS A 2 11.07 25.05 5.15
CA LYS A 2 12.52 25.33 5.12
C LYS A 2 13.25 24.41 6.11
N ARG A 3 14.22 23.62 5.63
CA ARG A 3 15.01 22.72 6.51
C ARG A 3 15.80 23.52 7.54
N THR A 4 15.76 23.08 8.79
CA THR A 4 16.58 23.61 9.91
C THR A 4 17.91 22.86 10.09
N SER A 5 18.08 21.69 9.46
CA SER A 5 19.32 20.89 9.52
C SER A 5 19.85 20.57 8.12
N ALA A 6 21.18 20.59 7.99
CA ALA A 6 21.93 20.32 6.76
C ALA A 6 22.34 18.84 6.60
N ALA A 7 21.87 17.94 7.47
CA ALA A 7 22.20 16.51 7.37
C ALA A 7 21.70 15.91 6.04
N LYS A 8 22.52 15.05 5.42
CA LYS A 8 22.12 14.26 4.25
C LYS A 8 21.05 13.27 4.71
N VAL A 9 19.85 13.38 4.16
CA VAL A 9 18.73 12.51 4.47
C VAL A 9 18.74 11.34 3.49
N PRO A 10 18.50 10.10 3.94
CA PRO A 10 18.43 8.94 3.06
C PRO A 10 17.29 9.06 2.05
N ASP A 11 17.34 8.22 1.02
CA ASP A 11 16.31 8.16 -0.03
C ASP A 11 14.98 7.70 0.57
N GLY A 12 13.87 8.22 0.03
CA GLY A 12 12.52 8.04 0.56
C GLY A 12 11.71 7.05 -0.27
N ASP A 13 12.25 5.88 -0.55
CA ASP A 13 11.58 4.88 -1.38
C ASP A 13 10.25 4.44 -0.75
N VAL A 14 9.19 4.38 -1.57
CA VAL A 14 7.84 4.04 -1.14
C VAL A 14 7.36 2.75 -1.80
N VAL A 15 6.89 1.81 -1.00
CA VAL A 15 6.23 0.58 -1.47
C VAL A 15 4.75 0.64 -1.14
N ILE A 16 3.91 0.63 -2.18
CA ILE A 16 2.46 0.65 -2.05
C ILE A 16 1.92 -0.74 -2.36
N ARG A 17 1.20 -1.32 -1.41
CA ARG A 17 0.43 -2.56 -1.59
C ARG A 17 -1.03 -2.22 -1.82
N THR A 18 -1.58 -2.67 -2.94
CA THR A 18 -3.02 -2.53 -3.22
C THR A 18 -3.83 -3.64 -2.54
N ARG A 19 -5.14 -3.42 -2.41
CA ARG A 19 -6.06 -4.46 -1.88
C ARG A 19 -6.15 -5.69 -2.78
N GLU A 20 -5.93 -5.51 -4.08
CA GLU A 20 -5.93 -6.57 -5.08
C GLU A 20 -4.62 -7.37 -5.11
N GLY A 21 -3.66 -7.03 -4.25
CA GLY A 21 -2.39 -7.75 -4.13
C GLY A 21 -1.33 -7.33 -5.16
N ALA A 22 -1.49 -6.16 -5.78
CA ALA A 22 -0.44 -5.55 -6.59
C ALA A 22 0.54 -4.76 -5.70
N PHE A 23 1.79 -4.69 -6.15
CA PHE A 23 2.86 -3.92 -5.51
C PHE A 23 3.35 -2.84 -6.47
N ILE A 24 3.44 -1.62 -5.98
CA ILE A 24 4.03 -0.49 -6.70
C ILE A 24 5.24 -0.04 -5.88
N VAL A 25 6.41 -0.09 -6.49
CA VAL A 25 7.65 0.40 -5.89
C VAL A 25 7.99 1.72 -6.56
N VAL A 26 8.05 2.79 -5.77
CA VAL A 26 8.40 4.13 -6.22
C VAL A 26 9.75 4.46 -5.63
N LYS A 27 10.77 4.59 -6.49
CA LYS A 27 12.08 5.11 -6.08
C LYS A 27 12.04 6.62 -6.15
N CYS A 28 12.23 7.28 -5.01
CA CYS A 28 12.14 8.73 -4.95
C CYS A 28 12.95 9.33 -3.79
N ASP A 29 13.37 10.57 -3.98
CA ASP A 29 13.98 11.34 -2.90
C ASP A 29 12.99 11.56 -1.76
N GLU A 30 13.50 11.63 -0.52
CA GLU A 30 12.67 11.88 0.67
C GLU A 30 11.79 13.14 0.58
N ASN A 31 12.24 14.18 -0.13
CA ASN A 31 11.42 15.37 -0.31
C ASN A 31 10.18 15.09 -1.15
N VAL A 32 10.32 14.30 -2.22
CA VAL A 32 9.23 13.87 -3.10
C VAL A 32 8.32 12.91 -2.36
N ALA A 33 8.90 11.94 -1.65
CA ALA A 33 8.17 10.97 -0.83
C ALA A 33 7.27 11.66 0.20
N ARG A 34 7.83 12.65 0.90
CA ARG A 34 7.12 13.43 1.90
C ARG A 34 6.08 14.37 1.32
N GLU A 35 6.29 14.91 0.13
CA GLU A 35 5.31 15.78 -0.52
C GLU A 35 4.14 15.00 -1.09
N LEU A 36 4.39 13.85 -1.72
CA LEU A 36 3.37 13.08 -2.45
C LEU A 36 2.70 11.98 -1.61
N TYR A 37 3.40 11.37 -0.64
CA TYR A 37 2.90 10.18 0.06
C TYR A 37 2.79 10.33 1.58
N THR A 38 3.62 11.16 2.21
CA THR A 38 3.69 11.25 3.69
C THR A 38 3.15 12.58 4.25
N GLY A 39 2.91 13.58 3.39
CA GLY A 39 2.62 14.94 3.81
C GLY A 39 1.19 15.14 4.27
N THR A 40 1.00 15.48 5.54
CA THR A 40 -0.18 16.25 5.96
C THR A 40 -0.08 17.63 5.32
N GLU A 41 -0.95 17.91 4.36
CA GLU A 41 -1.01 19.18 3.63
C GLU A 41 -1.18 20.37 4.58
N GLU A 42 -0.07 21.01 4.97
CA GLU A 42 -0.11 22.43 5.30
C GLU A 42 0.07 23.18 3.98
N CYS A 43 -1.05 23.42 3.29
CA CYS A 43 -1.07 24.31 2.15
C CYS A 43 -0.38 25.62 2.54
N THR A 44 0.65 26.00 1.78
CA THR A 44 1.30 27.30 2.01
C THR A 44 0.35 28.37 1.48
N TYR A 45 -0.54 28.86 2.35
CA TYR A 45 -1.45 29.93 2.01
C TYR A 45 -0.65 31.20 1.71
N LEU A 46 -0.99 31.87 0.61
CA LEU A 46 -0.37 33.13 0.21
C LEU A 46 -0.50 34.21 1.30
N VAL A 47 -1.57 34.12 2.10
CA VAL A 47 -1.82 34.97 3.27
C VAL A 47 -1.37 34.25 4.53
N TYR A 48 -0.10 34.43 4.90
CA TYR A 48 0.49 33.81 6.10
C TYR A 48 -0.05 34.38 7.43
N SER A 49 -0.72 35.54 7.39
CA SER A 49 -1.23 36.24 8.57
C SER A 49 -2.71 35.95 8.83
N VAL A 50 -2.98 35.31 9.97
CA VAL A 50 -4.34 35.03 10.47
C VAL A 50 -5.19 36.32 10.57
N ARG A 51 -4.56 37.47 10.87
CA ARG A 51 -5.27 38.76 10.95
C ARG A 51 -5.74 39.24 9.58
N ALA A 52 -4.89 39.11 8.56
CA ALA A 52 -5.24 39.50 7.19
C ALA A 52 -6.36 38.59 6.64
N TYR A 53 -6.28 37.29 6.91
CA TYR A 53 -7.35 36.35 6.55
C TYR A 53 -8.70 36.71 7.19
N ARG A 54 -8.71 36.97 8.51
CA ARG A 54 -9.94 37.38 9.22
C ARG A 54 -10.49 38.72 8.74
N ALA A 55 -9.62 39.67 8.42
CA ALA A 55 -10.03 40.96 7.86
C ALA A 55 -10.65 40.80 6.46
N LEU A 56 -10.05 39.98 5.59
CA LEU A 56 -10.59 39.68 4.26
C LEU A 56 -11.97 39.02 4.34
N ILE A 57 -12.17 38.07 5.27
CA ILE A 57 -13.49 37.48 5.51
C ILE A 57 -14.50 38.55 5.95
N GLY A 58 -14.12 39.41 6.90
CA GLY A 58 -14.99 40.49 7.36
C GLY A 58 -15.37 41.49 6.26
N VAL A 59 -14.43 41.82 5.38
CA VAL A 59 -14.69 42.68 4.21
C VAL A 59 -15.61 41.97 3.22
N ALA A 60 -15.38 40.68 2.95
CA ALA A 60 -16.21 39.90 2.04
C ALA A 60 -17.66 39.79 2.54
N THR A 61 -17.89 39.52 3.83
CA THR A 61 -19.23 39.45 4.40
C THR A 61 -19.93 40.81 4.41
N PHE A 62 -19.20 41.89 4.69
CA PHE A 62 -19.75 43.24 4.63
C PHE A 62 -20.17 43.63 3.21
N ILE A 63 -19.32 43.39 2.20
CA ILE A 63 -19.65 43.63 0.79
C ILE A 63 -20.87 42.80 0.38
N LEU A 64 -20.96 41.55 0.84
CA LEU A 64 -22.10 40.67 0.56
C LEU A 64 -23.40 41.22 1.15
N MET A 65 -23.39 41.72 2.40
CA MET A 65 -24.57 42.36 3.00
C MET A 65 -25.02 43.60 2.23
N VAL A 66 -24.08 44.46 1.84
CA VAL A 66 -24.37 45.66 1.03
C VAL A 66 -24.96 45.28 -0.33
N ALA A 67 -24.40 44.26 -0.99
CA ALA A 67 -24.89 43.79 -2.27
C ALA A 67 -26.33 43.26 -2.19
N VAL A 68 -26.68 42.51 -1.13
CA VAL A 68 -28.06 42.00 -0.93
C VAL A 68 -29.06 43.14 -0.73
N VAL A 69 -28.69 44.16 0.05
CA VAL A 69 -29.57 45.33 0.26
C VAL A 69 -29.80 46.11 -1.03
N LEU A 70 -28.74 46.35 -1.80
CA LEU A 70 -28.84 47.03 -3.10
C LEU A 70 -29.66 46.22 -4.11
N LEU A 71 -29.47 44.90 -4.16
CA LEU A 71 -30.22 44.01 -5.05
C LEU A 71 -31.73 44.00 -4.72
N GLY A 72 -32.08 44.06 -3.43
CA GLY A 72 -33.47 44.17 -2.97
C GLY A 72 -34.18 45.46 -3.43
N ASN A 73 -33.41 46.49 -3.79
CA ASN A 73 -33.93 47.78 -4.28
C ASN A 73 -33.77 47.94 -5.81
N CYS A 74 -33.23 46.94 -6.52
CA CYS A 74 -33.02 47.00 -7.96
C CYS A 74 -34.30 46.70 -8.75
N ASN A 75 -34.40 47.30 -9.93
CA ASN A 75 -35.47 47.02 -10.88
C ASN A 75 -35.40 45.58 -11.41
N PHE A 76 -36.56 45.03 -11.78
CA PHE A 76 -36.72 43.64 -12.23
C PHE A 76 -35.73 43.24 -13.35
N ASN A 77 -35.47 44.13 -14.31
CA ASN A 77 -34.52 43.87 -15.40
C ASN A 77 -33.10 43.59 -14.89
N GLN A 78 -32.66 44.27 -13.84
CA GLN A 78 -31.33 44.08 -13.25
C GLN A 78 -31.28 42.81 -12.38
N GLN A 79 -32.35 42.51 -11.63
CA GLN A 79 -32.47 41.27 -10.87
C GLN A 79 -32.44 40.04 -11.80
N ALA A 80 -33.12 40.09 -12.94
CA ALA A 80 -33.10 39.03 -13.94
C ALA A 80 -31.71 38.84 -14.59
N ALA A 81 -30.98 39.93 -14.85
CA ALA A 81 -29.61 39.87 -15.35
C ALA A 81 -28.65 39.20 -14.36
N ILE A 82 -28.76 39.53 -13.07
CA ILE A 82 -27.92 38.93 -12.01
C ILE A 82 -28.29 37.45 -11.78
N GLY A 83 -29.59 37.13 -11.76
CA GLY A 83 -30.07 35.76 -11.62
C GLY A 83 -29.63 34.86 -12.79
N SER A 84 -29.70 35.35 -14.02
CA SER A 84 -29.21 34.62 -15.20
C SER A 84 -27.69 34.43 -15.17
N ALA A 85 -26.93 35.44 -14.77
CA ALA A 85 -25.48 35.31 -14.57
C ALA A 85 -25.14 34.25 -13.51
N TYR A 86 -25.89 34.19 -12.40
CA TYR A 86 -25.70 33.17 -11.37
C TYR A 86 -26.00 31.75 -11.88
N ILE A 87 -27.07 31.58 -12.67
CA ILE A 87 -27.40 30.29 -13.29
C ILE A 87 -26.29 29.84 -14.24
N VAL A 88 -25.80 30.74 -15.09
CA VAL A 88 -24.70 30.44 -16.02
C VAL A 88 -23.42 30.09 -15.26
N LEU A 89 -23.08 30.87 -14.22
CA LEU A 89 -21.87 30.63 -13.43
C LEU A 89 -21.93 29.30 -12.69
N ASN A 90 -23.09 28.92 -12.13
CA ASN A 90 -23.28 27.59 -11.53
C ASN A 90 -23.21 26.48 -12.57
N GLY A 91 -23.77 26.70 -13.76
CA GLY A 91 -23.64 25.76 -14.88
C GLY A 91 -22.19 25.53 -15.28
N LEU A 92 -21.38 26.60 -15.33
CA LEU A 92 -19.94 26.51 -15.59
C LEU A 92 -19.17 25.84 -14.45
N TYR A 93 -19.54 26.09 -13.19
CA TYR A 93 -18.94 25.40 -12.04
C TYR A 93 -19.21 23.89 -12.09
N TRP A 94 -20.45 23.51 -12.41
CA TRP A 94 -20.81 22.12 -12.63
C TRP A 94 -20.07 21.51 -13.84
N ALA A 95 -19.94 22.25 -14.93
CA ALA A 95 -19.16 21.82 -16.09
C ALA A 95 -17.66 21.65 -15.75
N ALA A 96 -17.09 22.51 -14.92
CA ALA A 96 -15.73 22.37 -14.42
C ALA A 96 -15.56 21.10 -13.57
N SER A 97 -16.60 20.63 -12.88
CA SER A 97 -16.57 19.36 -12.15
C SER A 97 -16.54 18.12 -13.05
N LEU A 98 -16.93 18.25 -14.32
CA LEU A 98 -16.80 17.20 -15.34
C LEU A 98 -15.40 17.12 -15.94
N VAL A 99 -14.54 18.11 -15.68
CA VAL A 99 -13.14 18.06 -16.13
C VAL A 99 -12.47 16.85 -15.48
N PRO A 100 -11.78 16.00 -16.25
CA PRO A 100 -11.21 14.79 -15.70
C PRO A 100 -10.13 15.13 -14.67
N LYS A 101 -10.13 14.39 -13.55
CA LYS A 101 -9.22 14.61 -12.41
C LYS A 101 -7.74 14.69 -12.81
N LYS A 102 -7.34 14.01 -13.88
CA LYS A 102 -5.96 14.01 -14.40
C LYS A 102 -5.45 15.39 -14.82
N GLU A 103 -6.34 16.31 -15.21
CA GLU A 103 -5.97 17.66 -15.66
C GLU A 103 -5.80 18.64 -14.48
N PHE A 104 -6.32 18.29 -13.29
CA PHE A 104 -6.16 19.13 -12.09
C PHE A 104 -4.77 19.02 -11.47
N TRP A 105 -4.05 17.93 -11.77
CA TRP A 105 -2.73 17.66 -11.20
C TRP A 105 -1.66 17.92 -12.28
N ASP A 106 -1.04 19.10 -12.24
CA ASP A 106 0.12 19.35 -13.08
C ASP A 106 1.37 18.70 -12.46
N MET A 107 1.68 17.49 -12.89
CA MET A 107 2.85 16.73 -12.45
C MET A 107 4.13 17.09 -13.21
N LYS A 108 4.13 18.13 -14.06
CA LYS A 108 5.32 18.55 -14.84
C LYS A 108 6.51 19.00 -13.97
N LEU A 109 6.27 19.26 -12.69
CA LEU A 109 7.35 19.59 -11.74
C LEU A 109 8.22 18.37 -11.41
N TYR A 110 7.72 17.15 -11.62
CA TYR A 110 8.43 15.91 -11.31
C TYR A 110 8.94 15.23 -12.57
N GLU A 111 10.21 14.84 -12.54
CA GLU A 111 10.78 13.94 -13.54
C GLU A 111 10.35 12.50 -13.22
N ARG A 112 9.71 11.83 -14.19
CA ARG A 112 9.21 10.47 -14.04
C ARG A 112 9.91 9.56 -15.05
N GLU A 113 10.63 8.57 -14.54
CA GLU A 113 11.24 7.52 -15.35
C GLU A 113 10.62 6.16 -14.98
N ASP A 114 10.33 5.34 -16.00
CA ASP A 114 9.90 3.96 -15.78
C ASP A 114 11.13 3.06 -15.60
N MET A 115 11.42 2.74 -14.34
CA MET A 115 12.53 1.89 -13.94
C MET A 115 12.20 0.39 -13.98
N THR A 116 11.02 0.00 -14.49
CA THR A 116 10.56 -1.39 -14.46
C THR A 116 11.44 -2.27 -15.34
N PRO A 117 12.18 -3.24 -14.77
CA PRO A 117 12.98 -4.19 -15.55
C PRO A 117 12.11 -4.99 -16.52
N ASP A 118 12.62 -5.31 -17.70
CA ASP A 118 11.86 -6.05 -18.73
C ASP A 118 11.34 -7.40 -18.21
N ASP A 119 12.06 -8.03 -17.29
CA ASP A 119 11.67 -9.29 -16.66
C ASP A 119 10.66 -9.13 -15.52
N CYS A 120 10.21 -7.92 -15.22
CA CYS A 120 9.13 -7.62 -14.28
C CYS A 120 7.95 -6.91 -14.98
N ARG A 121 8.10 -6.53 -16.25
CA ARG A 121 6.98 -6.00 -17.05
C ARG A 121 5.92 -7.09 -17.23
N GLU A 122 4.66 -6.64 -17.27
CA GLU A 122 3.50 -7.53 -17.40
C GLU A 122 3.47 -8.64 -16.34
N ALA A 123 3.79 -8.31 -15.09
CA ALA A 123 3.78 -9.25 -13.97
C ALA A 123 2.37 -9.86 -13.70
N GLU A 124 1.33 -9.26 -14.26
CA GLU A 124 -0.05 -9.74 -14.30
C GLU A 124 -0.29 -10.86 -15.33
N CYS A 125 0.56 -10.98 -16.35
CA CYS A 125 0.41 -11.96 -17.41
C CYS A 125 1.06 -13.31 -17.05
N ALA A 126 0.51 -14.40 -17.58
CA ALA A 126 1.17 -15.71 -17.52
C ALA A 126 2.37 -15.73 -18.48
N ARG A 127 3.47 -16.35 -18.04
CA ARG A 127 4.66 -16.54 -18.88
C ARG A 127 4.57 -17.85 -19.66
N PRO A 128 5.29 -17.97 -20.79
CA PRO A 128 5.41 -19.23 -21.48
C PRO A 128 6.15 -20.25 -20.60
N GLY A 129 5.38 -21.10 -19.92
CA GLY A 129 5.82 -22.18 -19.05
C GLY A 129 4.67 -22.70 -18.18
N ASP A 130 4.74 -23.98 -17.79
CA ASP A 130 3.72 -24.63 -16.94
C ASP A 130 4.12 -24.62 -15.44
N GLY A 131 5.16 -23.85 -15.07
CA GLY A 131 5.66 -23.80 -13.71
C GLY A 131 4.81 -22.92 -12.78
N PRO A 132 4.86 -23.15 -11.45
CA PRO A 132 4.17 -22.30 -10.47
C PRO A 132 4.58 -20.82 -10.55
N ASP A 133 5.81 -20.53 -10.95
CA ASP A 133 6.35 -19.19 -11.15
C ASP A 133 5.90 -18.53 -12.47
N ASP A 134 5.46 -19.32 -13.45
CA ASP A 134 4.97 -18.82 -14.74
C ASP A 134 3.53 -18.30 -14.64
N ILE A 135 2.79 -18.74 -13.61
CA ILE A 135 1.42 -18.29 -13.30
C ILE A 135 1.47 -17.01 -12.43
N PRO A 136 0.64 -15.99 -12.73
CA PRO A 136 0.53 -14.80 -11.88
C PRO A 136 0.08 -15.16 -10.48
N SER A 137 0.92 -14.81 -9.49
CA SER A 137 0.65 -15.05 -8.08
C SER A 137 1.17 -13.92 -7.23
N TYR A 138 0.53 -13.71 -6.08
CA TYR A 138 0.96 -12.71 -5.10
C TYR A 138 2.42 -12.89 -4.67
N THR A 139 2.85 -14.14 -4.49
CA THR A 139 4.24 -14.49 -4.12
C THR A 139 5.24 -14.07 -5.19
N ARG A 140 4.89 -14.23 -6.47
CA ARG A 140 5.71 -13.80 -7.60
C ARG A 140 5.88 -12.28 -7.62
N THR A 141 4.78 -11.54 -7.51
CA THR A 141 4.81 -10.07 -7.51
C THR A 141 5.55 -9.54 -6.27
N MET A 142 5.40 -10.20 -5.12
CA MET A 142 6.15 -9.86 -3.91
C MET A 142 7.67 -10.09 -4.08
N TRP A 143 8.07 -11.16 -4.77
CA TRP A 143 9.48 -11.37 -5.12
C TRP A 143 10.02 -10.25 -6.01
N TYR A 144 9.28 -9.82 -7.03
CA TYR A 144 9.69 -8.69 -7.87
C TYR A 144 9.82 -7.38 -7.08
N ALA A 145 8.91 -7.12 -6.13
CA ALA A 145 9.01 -5.97 -5.25
C ALA A 145 10.28 -6.04 -4.38
N ILE A 146 10.56 -7.19 -3.75
CA ILE A 146 11.78 -7.41 -2.93
C ILE A 146 13.04 -7.20 -3.77
N ARG A 147 13.05 -7.66 -5.02
CA ARG A 147 14.17 -7.44 -5.95
C ARG A 147 14.37 -5.96 -6.30
N ALA A 148 13.29 -5.20 -6.42
CA ALA A 148 13.35 -3.78 -6.77
C ALA A 148 13.80 -2.92 -5.58
N THR A 149 13.34 -3.25 -4.36
CA THR A 149 13.66 -2.53 -3.12
C THR A 149 15.01 -2.90 -2.53
N GLU A 150 15.54 -4.08 -2.88
CA GLU A 150 16.70 -4.73 -2.26
C GLU A 150 16.60 -4.99 -0.73
N GLU A 151 15.50 -4.56 -0.11
CA GLU A 151 15.19 -4.75 1.32
C GLU A 151 13.91 -5.56 1.54
N VAL A 152 13.80 -6.18 2.72
CA VAL A 152 12.62 -6.94 3.17
C VAL A 152 11.92 -6.35 4.39
N GLY A 153 12.47 -5.29 5.01
CA GLY A 153 11.92 -4.71 6.25
C GLY A 153 10.48 -4.24 6.09
N TRP A 154 10.16 -3.64 4.94
CA TRP A 154 8.81 -3.18 4.59
C TRP A 154 7.77 -4.30 4.55
N VAL A 155 8.17 -5.55 4.27
CA VAL A 155 7.25 -6.71 4.18
C VAL A 155 6.56 -6.94 5.52
N TRP A 156 7.30 -6.78 6.62
CA TRP A 156 6.79 -6.96 7.97
C TRP A 156 6.03 -5.74 8.47
N THR A 157 6.54 -4.54 8.20
CA THR A 157 5.90 -3.27 8.59
C THR A 157 4.54 -3.09 7.92
N SER A 158 4.41 -3.48 6.65
CA SER A 158 3.15 -3.40 5.88
C SER A 158 2.22 -4.59 6.07
N GLY A 159 2.65 -5.65 6.77
CA GLY A 159 1.90 -6.91 6.86
C GLY A 159 1.70 -7.60 5.50
N ALA A 160 2.64 -7.42 4.57
CA ALA A 160 2.60 -8.03 3.25
C ALA A 160 2.72 -9.55 3.28
N ALA A 161 3.43 -10.12 4.27
CA ALA A 161 3.50 -11.56 4.48
C ALA A 161 2.83 -11.99 5.80
N PRO A 162 2.20 -13.18 5.85
CA PRO A 162 1.74 -13.78 7.11
C PRO A 162 2.88 -13.97 8.12
N LYS A 163 2.59 -13.78 9.42
CA LYS A 163 3.57 -13.91 10.52
C LYS A 163 3.80 -15.37 10.92
N THR A 164 4.09 -16.25 9.97
CA THR A 164 4.39 -17.67 10.23
C THR A 164 5.90 -17.94 10.11
N LYS A 165 6.37 -19.05 10.71
CA LYS A 165 7.81 -19.39 10.71
C LYS A 165 8.31 -19.70 9.29
N GLU A 166 7.44 -20.24 8.46
CA GLU A 166 7.70 -20.65 7.07
C GLU A 166 7.84 -19.43 6.19
N TRP A 167 6.91 -18.47 6.31
CA TRP A 167 7.02 -17.18 5.64
C TRP A 167 8.27 -16.42 6.06
N LYS A 168 8.66 -16.47 7.34
CA LYS A 168 9.90 -15.87 7.80
C LYS A 168 11.13 -16.50 7.13
N LYS A 169 11.20 -17.84 7.07
CA LYS A 169 12.29 -18.55 6.37
C LYS A 169 12.34 -18.19 4.88
N TRP A 170 11.18 -18.08 4.23
CA TRP A 170 11.10 -17.71 2.82
C TRP A 170 11.57 -16.27 2.57
N VAL A 171 11.13 -15.31 3.39
CA VAL A 171 11.56 -13.90 3.30
C VAL A 171 13.07 -13.78 3.58
N ASP A 172 13.58 -14.49 4.58
CA ASP A 172 15.02 -14.52 4.89
C ASP A 172 15.82 -15.14 3.72
N ALA A 173 15.29 -16.17 3.06
CA ALA A 173 15.90 -16.75 1.87
C ALA A 173 15.89 -15.77 0.69
N ALA A 174 14.77 -15.07 0.48
CA ALA A 174 14.64 -14.03 -0.55
C ALA A 174 15.64 -12.89 -0.33
N GLU A 175 15.80 -12.43 0.91
CA GLU A 175 16.76 -11.40 1.28
C GLU A 175 18.20 -11.84 0.97
N LYS A 176 18.56 -13.09 1.29
CA LYS A 176 19.88 -13.64 0.96
C LYS A 176 20.15 -13.67 -0.54
N GLN A 177 19.15 -14.07 -1.35
CA GLN A 177 19.30 -14.10 -2.81
C GLN A 177 19.61 -12.72 -3.39
N VAL A 178 18.93 -11.69 -2.88
CA VAL A 178 19.11 -10.30 -3.31
C VAL A 178 20.45 -9.73 -2.85
N LYS A 179 20.87 -9.98 -1.60
CA LYS A 179 22.13 -9.45 -1.05
C LYS A 179 23.37 -10.13 -1.64
N GLU A 180 23.32 -11.45 -1.81
CA GLU A 180 24.46 -12.23 -2.29
C GLU A 180 24.62 -12.14 -3.82
N LYS A 181 23.57 -11.73 -4.56
CA LYS A 181 23.52 -11.62 -6.04
C LYS A 181 24.16 -12.83 -6.74
N LYS A 182 23.90 -14.04 -6.22
CA LYS A 182 24.42 -15.31 -6.77
C LYS A 182 24.10 -15.46 -8.25
N GLN A 183 24.92 -16.20 -9.01
CA GLN A 183 24.62 -16.48 -10.42
C GLN A 183 23.20 -17.04 -10.58
N GLY A 184 22.39 -16.41 -11.44
CA GLY A 184 21.00 -16.80 -11.65
C GLY A 184 20.00 -16.34 -10.59
N TRP A 185 20.37 -15.43 -9.66
CA TRP A 185 19.46 -14.93 -8.61
C TRP A 185 18.13 -14.39 -9.16
N LYS A 186 18.14 -13.73 -10.34
CA LYS A 186 16.93 -13.25 -11.00
C LYS A 186 15.95 -14.37 -11.40
N MET A 187 16.50 -15.56 -11.70
CA MET A 187 15.76 -16.76 -12.09
C MET A 187 15.43 -17.66 -10.89
N TRP A 188 15.63 -17.18 -9.66
CA TRP A 188 15.22 -17.92 -8.48
C TRP A 188 13.70 -18.11 -8.50
N LYS A 189 13.28 -19.38 -8.48
CA LYS A 189 11.87 -19.81 -8.49
C LYS A 189 11.24 -19.59 -7.12
N ALA A 190 10.79 -18.36 -6.89
CA ALA A 190 10.32 -17.88 -5.61
C ALA A 190 9.01 -18.54 -5.17
N VAL A 191 8.12 -18.84 -6.12
CA VAL A 191 6.83 -19.52 -5.85
C VAL A 191 7.08 -20.98 -5.50
N ALA A 192 7.85 -21.70 -6.32
CA ALA A 192 8.21 -23.08 -6.03
C ALA A 192 8.94 -23.23 -4.68
N ALA A 193 9.90 -22.33 -4.39
CA ALA A 193 10.61 -22.33 -3.11
C ALA A 193 9.67 -22.10 -1.90
N LYS A 194 8.61 -21.29 -2.07
CA LYS A 194 7.59 -21.12 -1.04
C LYS A 194 6.82 -22.42 -0.84
N ASP A 195 6.35 -23.04 -1.93
CA ASP A 195 5.54 -24.25 -1.88
C ASP A 195 6.33 -25.41 -1.23
N ASP A 196 7.62 -25.56 -1.52
CA ASP A 196 8.50 -26.55 -0.89
C ASP A 196 8.65 -26.34 0.62
N MET A 197 8.83 -25.08 1.07
CA MET A 197 8.98 -24.76 2.50
C MET A 197 7.68 -24.99 3.28
N MET A 198 6.53 -24.73 2.64
CA MET A 198 5.22 -24.96 3.24
C MET A 198 4.88 -26.45 3.32
N ALA A 199 5.19 -27.21 2.26
CA ALA A 199 4.99 -28.66 2.23
C ALA A 199 5.85 -29.38 3.29
N GLY A 200 7.09 -28.92 3.51
CA GLY A 200 7.97 -29.45 4.56
C GLY A 200 7.46 -29.22 5.98
N ASP A 201 6.68 -28.16 6.23
CA ASP A 201 6.08 -27.90 7.55
C ASP A 201 4.82 -28.73 7.78
N GLN A 202 4.00 -28.95 6.74
CA GLN A 202 2.85 -29.85 6.81
C GLN A 202 3.28 -31.27 7.18
N LYS A 203 4.32 -31.81 6.53
CA LYS A 203 4.87 -33.13 6.85
C LYS A 203 5.38 -33.22 8.29
N LYS A 204 6.04 -32.17 8.80
CA LYS A 204 6.51 -32.15 10.19
C LYS A 204 5.37 -32.13 11.20
N LYS A 205 4.31 -31.37 10.91
CA LYS A 205 3.09 -31.37 11.74
C LYS A 205 2.40 -32.73 11.71
N GLU A 206 2.32 -33.38 10.54
CA GLU A 206 1.76 -34.73 10.42
C GLU A 206 2.59 -35.76 11.20
N GLU A 207 3.92 -35.72 11.10
CA GLU A 207 4.83 -36.60 11.86
C GLU A 207 4.73 -36.37 13.37
N GLU A 208 4.57 -35.12 13.81
CA GLU A 208 4.41 -34.76 15.23
C GLU A 208 3.05 -35.22 15.78
N ILE A 209 1.97 -35.06 15.00
CA ILE A 209 0.63 -35.56 15.34
C ILE A 209 0.64 -37.09 15.45
N VAL A 210 1.28 -37.79 14.49
CA VAL A 210 1.42 -39.26 14.52
C VAL A 210 2.22 -39.70 15.74
N ARG A 211 3.32 -39.02 16.08
CA ARG A 211 4.09 -39.30 17.31
C ARG A 211 3.27 -39.11 18.58
N MET A 212 2.53 -38.02 18.70
CA MET A 212 1.69 -37.74 19.87
C MET A 212 0.55 -38.76 20.01
N THR A 213 -0.08 -39.18 18.91
CA THR A 213 -1.13 -40.22 18.95
C THR A 213 -0.57 -41.61 19.26
N SER A 214 0.65 -41.93 18.82
CA SER A 214 1.31 -43.20 19.20
C SER A 214 1.79 -43.24 20.65
N ALA A 215 2.19 -42.11 21.24
CA ALA A 215 2.61 -42.05 22.64
C ALA A 215 1.44 -42.19 23.62
N GLN A 216 0.22 -41.85 23.19
CA GLN A 216 -0.99 -41.92 24.01
C GLN A 216 -1.65 -43.32 24.00
N GLY A 217 -1.18 -44.22 23.13
CA GLY A 217 -1.64 -45.61 23.03
C GLY A 217 -0.89 -46.62 23.91
N ASP A 218 0.19 -46.20 24.59
CA ASP A 218 1.11 -47.10 25.32
C ASP A 218 0.95 -47.06 26.85
N GLU A 219 0.04 -46.22 27.39
CA GLU A 219 -0.25 -46.14 28.85
C GLU A 219 -1.56 -46.86 29.25
N GLY A 220 -2.12 -47.72 28.39
CA GLY A 220 -3.48 -48.26 28.54
C GLY A 220 -3.63 -49.77 28.69
N GLY A 221 -2.61 -50.53 29.12
CA GLY A 221 -2.73 -52.00 29.14
C GLY A 221 -1.80 -52.76 30.07
N GLU A 222 -2.01 -52.64 31.38
CA GLU A 222 -1.61 -53.60 32.45
C GLU A 222 -2.24 -53.04 33.74
N THR A 223 -3.36 -53.54 34.26
CA THR A 223 -3.60 -54.78 35.05
C THR A 223 -5.14 -54.99 35.08
N GLU A 224 -5.74 -56.17 35.11
CA GLU A 224 -5.72 -57.18 36.17
C GLU A 224 -6.31 -58.49 35.62
N GLY A 225 -5.62 -59.59 35.89
CA GLY A 225 -6.15 -60.95 35.77
C GLY A 225 -6.33 -61.58 37.15
N GLU A 226 -7.47 -62.25 37.30
CA GLU A 226 -7.75 -63.44 38.14
C GLU A 226 -7.75 -63.35 39.68
N GLY A 227 -8.84 -63.86 40.27
CA GLY A 227 -8.94 -64.12 41.72
C GLY A 227 -10.34 -64.48 42.21
N GLU A 228 -10.77 -65.71 41.91
CA GLU A 228 -12.01 -66.39 42.31
C GLU A 228 -12.02 -66.86 43.79
N GLY A 229 -13.20 -66.88 44.43
CA GLY A 229 -13.57 -67.70 45.62
C GLY A 229 -13.24 -67.12 47.00
N ASP A 230 -13.90 -67.44 48.12
CA ASP A 230 -15.05 -68.29 48.48
C ASP A 230 -15.39 -67.96 49.96
N LYS A 231 -16.68 -68.01 50.31
CA LYS A 231 -17.35 -68.27 51.61
C LYS A 231 -16.97 -67.60 52.96
N ARG A 232 -18.08 -67.13 53.56
CA ARG A 232 -18.49 -67.03 54.98
C ARG A 232 -18.21 -65.74 55.74
#